data_AF-A0A498H4S2-F1
#
_entry.id   AF-A0A498H4S2-F1
#
_cell.length_a   1.000
_cell.length_b   1.000
_cell.length_c   1.000
_cell.angle_alpha   90.00
_cell.angle_beta   90.00
_cell.angle_gamma   90.00
#
_symmetry.space_group_name_H-M   'P 1'
#
loop_
_entity.id
_entity.type
_entity.pdbx_description
1 polymer ?
#
loop_
_entity_poly.entity_id
_entity_poly.type
_entity_poly.pdbx_seq_one_letter_code
_entity_poly.pdbx_strand_id
1 'polypeptide(L)' 'MDEATKQVFKGKFIVLTVILNIIILCVAMGAFILFRYSSSTTAIAIAVVLLAIALVSSLSFRKRYGATKLWLDEHA' A
#
# COMPACT_ATOMS: atom_id res chain seq x y z
N MET A 1 20.29 -11.39 -16.07
CA MET A 1 19.02 -11.94 -15.57
C MET A 1 18.40 -12.83 -16.63
N ASP A 2 18.11 -14.08 -16.27
CA ASP A 2 17.34 -15.01 -17.10
C ASP A 2 15.87 -14.55 -17.23
N GLU A 3 15.20 -14.93 -18.32
CA GLU A 3 13.85 -14.46 -18.62
C GLU A 3 12.81 -14.94 -17.58
N ALA A 4 13.04 -16.11 -16.97
CA ALA A 4 12.21 -16.62 -15.88
C ALA A 4 12.30 -15.74 -14.62
N THR A 5 13.50 -15.28 -14.27
CA THR A 5 13.76 -14.39 -13.13
C THR A 5 13.07 -13.03 -13.31
N LYS A 6 13.00 -12.54 -14.55
CA LYS A 6 12.37 -11.27 -14.92
C LYS A 6 10.85 -11.30 -14.78
N GLN A 7 10.22 -12.42 -15.13
CA GLN A 7 8.77 -12.64 -14.94
C GLN A 7 8.40 -12.65 -13.45
N VAL A 8 9.19 -13.32 -12.61
CA VAL A 8 8.97 -13.35 -11.14
C VAL A 8 9.06 -11.95 -10.53
N PHE A 9 10.05 -11.16 -10.95
CA PHE A 9 10.19 -9.78 -10.50
C PHE A 9 9.00 -8.90 -10.90
N LYS A 10 8.54 -8.99 -12.16
CA LYS A 10 7.34 -8.26 -12.63
C LYS A 10 6.11 -8.59 -11.77
N GLY A 11 5.88 -9.87 -11.46
CA GLY A 11 4.78 -10.28 -10.58
C GLY A 11 4.86 -9.66 -9.19
N LYS A 12 6.05 -9.69 -8.55
CA LYS A 12 6.27 -9.05 -7.24
C LYS A 12 6.04 -7.54 -7.30
N PHE A 13 6.48 -6.89 -8.37
CA PHE A 13 6.33 -5.46 -8.59
C PHE A 13 4.87 -5.04 -8.80
N ILE A 14 4.08 -5.82 -9.55
CA ILE A 14 2.65 -5.58 -9.74
C ILE A 14 1.92 -5.63 -8.39
N VAL A 15 2.15 -6.68 -7.60
CA VAL A 15 1.55 -6.81 -6.25
C VAL A 15 1.90 -5.62 -5.38
N LEU A 16 3.16 -5.19 -5.42
CA LEU A 16 3.62 -4.04 -4.66
C LEU A 16 2.91 -2.76 -5.11
N THR A 17 2.81 -2.52 -6.41
CA THR A 17 2.12 -1.36 -7.00
C THR A 17 0.63 -1.33 -6.63
N VAL A 18 -0.04 -2.49 -6.64
CA VAL A 18 -1.46 -2.61 -6.25
C VAL A 18 -1.64 -2.21 -4.78
N ILE A 19 -0.81 -2.73 -3.88
CA ILE A 19 -0.89 -2.38 -2.44
C ILE A 19 -0.66 -0.89 -2.24
N LEU A 20 0.30 -0.28 -2.95
CA LEU A 20 0.57 1.16 -2.86
C LEU A 20 -0.66 1.98 -3.28
N ASN A 21 -1.31 1.61 -4.37
CA ASN A 21 -2.51 2.30 -4.84
C ASN A 21 -3.66 2.19 -3.82
N ILE A 22 -3.86 1.02 -3.21
CA ILE A 22 -4.86 0.85 -2.14
C ILE A 22 -4.58 1.80 -0.99
N ILE A 23 -3.32 1.92 -0.55
CA ILE A 23 -2.91 2.85 0.52
C ILE A 23 -3.26 4.29 0.12
N ILE A 24 -2.88 4.71 -1.09
CA ILE A 24 -3.14 6.07 -1.58
C ILE A 24 -4.64 6.37 -1.60
N LEU A 25 -5.45 5.45 -2.13
CA LEU A 25 -6.91 5.61 -2.18
C LEU A 25 -7.53 5.69 -0.78
N CYS A 26 -7.12 4.82 0.15
CA CYS A 26 -7.60 4.86 1.53
C CYS A 26 -7.23 6.18 2.23
N VAL A 27 -6.00 6.67 2.05
CA VAL A 27 -5.56 7.94 2.64
C VAL A 27 -6.30 9.12 2.02
N ALA A 28 -6.40 9.17 0.69
CA ALA A 28 -7.11 10.25 0.00
C ALA A 28 -8.58 10.33 0.44
N MET A 29 -9.26 9.18 0.50
CA MET A 29 -10.66 9.12 0.91
C MET A 29 -10.84 9.43 2.40
N GLY A 30 -9.97 8.91 3.27
CA GLY A 30 -9.98 9.24 4.70
C GLY A 30 -9.76 10.73 4.96
N ALA A 31 -8.76 11.34 4.31
CA ALA A 31 -8.49 12.77 4.41
C ALA A 31 -9.66 13.61 3.88
N PHE A 32 -10.24 13.23 2.73
CA PHE A 32 -11.42 13.89 2.17
C PHE A 32 -12.60 13.87 3.13
N ILE A 33 -12.89 12.71 3.74
CA ILE A 33 -13.99 12.57 4.70
C ILE A 33 -13.74 13.43 5.94
N LEU A 34 -12.51 13.43 6.49
CA LEU A 34 -12.16 14.29 7.62
C LEU A 34 -12.31 15.77 7.30
N PHE A 35 -11.94 16.20 6.09
CA PHE A 35 -12.00 17.60 5.71
C PHE A 35 -13.43 18.07 5.41
N ARG A 36 -14.23 17.23 4.74
CA ARG A 36 -15.59 17.59 4.31
C ARG A 36 -16.66 17.34 5.36
N TYR A 37 -16.50 16.30 6.18
CA TYR A 37 -17.53 15.80 7.10
C TYR A 37 -17.03 15.77 8.56
N SER A 38 -16.14 16.70 8.93
CA SER A 38 -15.56 16.82 10.28
C SER A 38 -16.60 16.97 11.41
N SER A 39 -17.82 17.40 11.11
CA SER A 39 -18.88 17.55 12.12
C SER A 39 -19.66 16.26 12.39
N SER A 40 -19.45 15.20 11.62
CA SER A 40 -20.17 13.93 11.77
C SER A 40 -19.29 12.88 12.44
N THR A 41 -19.68 12.46 13.64
CA THR A 41 -18.95 11.44 14.42
C THR A 41 -18.80 10.12 13.66
N THR A 42 -19.83 9.71 12.91
CA THR A 42 -19.79 8.49 12.09
C THR A 42 -18.84 8.64 10.90
N ALA A 43 -18.83 9.80 10.24
CA ALA A 43 -17.88 10.07 9.16
C ALA A 43 -16.42 10.08 9.65
N ILE A 44 -16.17 10.69 10.82
CA ILE A 44 -14.85 10.67 11.46
C ILE A 44 -14.43 9.23 11.77
N ALA A 45 -15.31 8.40 12.34
CA ALA A 45 -15.01 7.00 12.64
C ALA A 45 -14.63 6.21 11.36
N ILE A 46 -15.37 6.39 10.26
CA ILE A 46 -15.08 5.76 8.97
C ILE A 46 -13.71 6.21 8.45
N ALA A 47 -13.40 7.50 8.53
CA ALA A 47 -12.11 8.01 8.09
C ALA A 47 -10.95 7.46 8.92
N VAL A 48 -11.11 7.36 10.24
CA VAL A 48 -10.11 6.75 11.13
C VAL A 48 -9.86 5.29 10.75
N VAL A 49 -10.91 4.51 10.48
CA VAL A 49 -10.78 3.11 10.04
C VAL A 49 -10.04 3.03 8.70
N LEU A 50 -10.36 3.88 7.72
CA LEU A 50 -9.66 3.94 6.43
C LEU A 50 -8.16 4.25 6.61
N LEU A 51 -7.83 5.20 7.48
CA LEU A 51 -6.45 5.55 7.78
C LEU A 51 -5.72 4.41 8.50
N ALA A 52 -6.39 3.70 9.41
CA ALA A 52 -5.82 2.52 10.06
C ALA A 52 -5.52 1.40 9.06
N ILE A 53 -6.44 1.13 8.12
CA ILE A 53 -6.23 0.15 7.04
C ILE A 53 -5.06 0.56 6.14
N ALA A 54 -4.96 1.85 5.79
CA ALA A 54 -3.83 2.38 5.04
C ALA A 54 -2.50 2.19 5.78
N LEU A 55 -2.49 2.40 7.10
CA LEU A 55 -1.30 2.23 7.93
C LEU A 55 -0.83 0.76 7.94
N VAL A 56 -1.74 -0.17 8.19
CA VAL A 56 -1.45 -1.63 8.20
C VAL A 56 -0.98 -2.10 6.81
N SER A 57 -1.64 -1.63 5.76
CA SER A 57 -1.23 -1.90 4.37
C SER A 57 0.17 -1.35 4.09
N SER A 58 0.52 -0.16 4.59
CA SER A 58 1.84 0.45 4.43
C SER A 58 2.95 -0.33 5.14
N LEU A 59 2.68 -0.85 6.33
CA LEU A 59 3.62 -1.75 7.02
C LEU A 59 3.86 -3.04 6.23
N SER A 60 2.79 -3.62 5.68
CA SER A 60 2.88 -4.81 4.83
C SER A 60 3.64 -4.54 3.53
N PHE A 61 3.39 -3.38 2.90
CA PHE A 61 4.12 -2.90 1.74
C PHE A 61 5.61 -2.78 2.02
N ARG A 62 6.02 -2.13 3.13
CA ARG A 62 7.43 -1.97 3.49
C ARG A 62 8.14 -3.31 3.67
N LYS A 63 7.51 -4.27 4.34
CA LYS A 63 8.07 -5.63 4.50
C LYS A 63 8.27 -6.33 3.15
N ARG A 64 7.26 -6.29 2.28
CA ARG A 64 7.31 -6.91 0.94
C ARG A 64 8.32 -6.21 0.01
N TYR A 65 8.43 -4.90 0.12
CA TYR A 65 9.41 -4.11 -0.63
C TYR A 65 10.83 -4.48 -0.21
N GLY A 66 11.11 -4.52 1.10
CA GLY A 66 12.41 -4.94 1.63
C GLY A 66 12.80 -6.35 1.17
N ALA A 67 11.87 -7.31 1.27
CA ALA A 67 12.11 -8.67 0.79
C ALA A 67 12.35 -8.75 -0.72
N THR A 68 11.63 -7.95 -1.52
CA THR A 68 11.82 -7.91 -2.98
C THR A 68 13.14 -7.25 -3.35
N LYS A 69 13.56 -6.22 -2.61
CA LYS A 69 14.86 -5.57 -2.81
C LYS A 69 16.02 -6.50 -2.45
N LEU A 70 15.93 -7.20 -1.31
CA LEU A 70 16.95 -8.17 -0.90
C LEU A 70 17.08 -9.30 -1.94
N TRP A 71 15.94 -9.82 -2.41
CA TRP A 71 15.93 -10.82 -3.48
C TRP A 71 16.55 -10.29 -4.77
N LEU A 72 16.32 -9.02 -5.11
CA LEU A 72 16.92 -8.38 -6.28
C LEU A 72 18.44 -8.25 -6.10
N ASP A 73 18.93 -7.84 -4.93
CA ASP A 73 20.36 -7.73 -4.64
C ASP A 73 21.06 -9.11 -4.69
N GLU A 74 20.37 -10.19 -4.29
CA GLU A 74 20.88 -11.57 -4.40
C GLU A 74 20.91 -12.12 -5.83
N HIS A 75 20.07 -11.57 -6.73
CA HIS A 75 19.88 -12.08 -8.10
C HIS A 75 20.24 -11.05 -9.20
N ALA A 76 20.87 -9.94 -8.83
CA ALA A 76 21.39 -8.89 -9.72
C ALA A 76 22.75 -9.30 -10.30
#